data_AF-A0A212EM91-F1
#
_entry.id   AF-A0A212EM91-F1
#
_cell.length_a   1.000
_cell.length_b   1.000
_cell.length_c   1.000
_cell.angle_alpha   90.00
_cell.angle_beta   90.00
_cell.angle_gamma   90.00
#
_symmetry.space_group_name_H-M   'P 1'
#
loop_
_entity.id
_entity.type
_entity.pdbx_description
1 polymer ?
#
loop_
_entity_poly.entity_id
_entity_poly.type
_entity_poly.pdbx_seq_one_letter_code
_entity_poly.pdbx_strand_id
1 'polypeptide(L)'
;MSRVESYTRQQSEYRLITDLLSPLAHIVFHTKNKIKMDAIQKVTFIAMGFQTKDVDDIASELGLPSSQILAKFYEACKKIITALNSILEDTAAKEMGIEGDAEVKSDEPLKQSLHDELSKAAKELDRKQRKELSRLMGEDLQQYSIKGSDLDWGKAAKKTQGIVSVKSGEKRLGEDSKEIDDLIEAHSNKKKKKKKHVRN
;
A
#
# COMPACT_ATOMS: atom_id res chain seq x y z
N MET A 1 15.15 15.73 -12.13
CA MET A 1 15.93 14.54 -12.56
C MET A 1 15.44 13.91 -13.86
N SER A 2 14.13 13.88 -14.13
CA SER A 2 13.55 13.22 -15.33
C SER A 2 14.30 13.47 -16.65
N ARG A 3 14.75 14.70 -16.96
CA ARG A 3 15.53 15.00 -18.18
C ARG A 3 16.88 14.26 -18.25
N VAL A 4 17.64 14.25 -17.15
CA VAL A 4 18.93 13.56 -17.08
C VAL A 4 18.72 12.04 -17.14
N GLU A 5 17.65 11.54 -16.50
CA GLU A 5 17.30 10.13 -16.59
C GLU A 5 16.93 9.72 -18.02
N SER A 6 16.11 10.52 -18.72
CA SER A 6 15.77 10.27 -20.12
C SER A 6 17.01 10.26 -21.01
N TYR A 7 17.99 11.12 -20.75
CA TYR A 7 19.30 11.05 -21.40
C TYR A 7 20.02 9.73 -21.10
N THR A 8 20.10 9.30 -19.82
CA THR A 8 20.72 8.01 -19.48
C THR A 8 19.98 6.80 -20.05
N ARG A 9 18.67 6.93 -20.32
CA ARG A 9 17.83 5.94 -21.04
C ARG A 9 17.95 6.04 -22.57
N GLN A 10 18.82 6.89 -23.10
CA GLN A 10 19.02 7.14 -24.54
C GLN A 10 17.76 7.66 -25.26
N GLN A 11 16.84 8.28 -24.53
CA GLN A 11 15.59 8.85 -25.06
C GLN A 11 15.76 10.33 -25.44
N SER A 12 16.92 10.92 -25.20
CA SER A 12 17.18 12.35 -25.40
C SER A 12 18.66 12.58 -25.75
N GLU A 13 18.94 13.66 -26.46
CA GLU A 13 20.32 14.08 -26.78
C GLU A 13 20.98 14.84 -25.63
N TYR A 14 22.32 14.86 -25.59
CA TYR A 14 23.07 15.54 -24.53
C TYR A 14 22.85 17.07 -24.50
N ARG A 15 22.55 17.69 -25.65
CA ARG A 15 22.20 19.12 -25.74
C ARG A 15 20.99 19.48 -24.89
N LEU A 16 20.11 18.51 -24.64
CA LEU A 16 18.91 18.68 -23.83
C LEU A 16 19.19 18.61 -22.32
N ILE A 17 20.44 18.48 -21.89
CA ILE A 17 20.82 18.45 -20.46
C ILE A 17 21.96 19.42 -20.11
N THR A 18 22.40 20.25 -21.06
CA THR A 18 23.54 21.18 -20.88
C THR A 18 23.26 22.25 -19.82
N ASP A 19 22.02 22.70 -19.67
CA ASP A 19 21.60 23.62 -18.61
C ASP A 19 21.70 23.01 -17.21
N LEU A 20 21.60 21.69 -17.11
CA LEU A 20 21.70 20.96 -15.86
C LEU A 20 23.15 20.58 -15.50
N LEU A 21 24.09 20.81 -16.40
CA LEU A 21 25.46 20.33 -16.25
C LEU A 21 26.25 21.07 -15.16
N SER A 22 26.09 22.39 -15.08
CA SER A 22 26.74 23.19 -14.03
C SER A 22 26.23 22.82 -12.63
N PRO A 23 24.90 22.75 -12.38
CA PRO A 23 24.37 22.24 -11.10
C PRO A 23 24.84 20.83 -10.76
N LEU A 24 24.84 19.91 -11.74
CA LEU A 24 25.34 18.55 -11.53
C LEU A 24 26.83 18.56 -11.18
N ALA A 25 27.64 19.41 -11.81
CA ALA A 25 29.07 19.51 -11.54
C ALA A 25 29.31 20.01 -10.12
N HIS A 26 28.53 20.98 -9.65
CA HIS A 26 28.59 21.39 -8.24
C HIS A 26 28.28 20.25 -7.30
N ILE A 27 27.24 19.45 -7.56
CA ILE A 27 26.93 18.29 -6.71
C ILE A 27 28.08 17.28 -6.73
N VAL A 28 28.62 16.95 -7.90
CA VAL A 28 29.71 15.97 -8.06
C VAL A 28 30.99 16.38 -7.35
N PHE A 29 31.37 17.66 -7.39
CA PHE A 29 32.66 18.11 -6.88
C PHE A 29 32.60 18.77 -5.50
N HIS A 30 31.47 19.36 -5.08
CA HIS A 30 31.36 19.98 -3.75
C HIS A 30 30.73 19.08 -2.69
N THR A 31 29.91 18.09 -3.06
CA THR A 31 29.43 17.15 -2.05
C THR A 31 30.48 16.09 -1.79
N LYS A 32 30.58 15.61 -0.54
CA LYS A 32 31.43 14.45 -0.19
C LYS A 32 30.77 13.15 -0.66
N ASN A 33 30.52 13.04 -1.95
CA ASN A 33 29.87 11.90 -2.56
C ASN A 33 30.92 10.85 -2.95
N LYS A 34 30.62 9.57 -2.66
CA LYS A 34 31.52 8.43 -2.95
C LYS A 34 31.45 7.99 -4.42
N ILE A 35 31.25 8.91 -5.35
CA ILE A 35 31.08 8.57 -6.76
C ILE A 35 32.45 8.29 -7.37
N LYS A 36 32.73 7.02 -7.68
CA LYS A 36 33.98 6.62 -8.34
C LYS A 36 33.93 6.95 -9.84
N MET A 37 34.47 8.11 -10.19
CA MET A 37 34.62 8.56 -11.57
C MET A 37 36.06 8.37 -12.06
N ASP A 38 36.17 7.96 -13.33
CA ASP A 38 37.43 7.90 -14.06
C ASP A 38 38.01 9.31 -14.26
N ALA A 39 39.32 9.43 -14.48
CA ALA A 39 39.99 10.73 -14.66
C ALA A 39 39.40 11.48 -15.87
N ILE A 40 39.21 10.79 -17.00
CA ILE A 40 38.60 11.36 -18.20
C ILE A 40 37.17 11.81 -17.92
N GLN A 41 36.38 11.00 -17.20
CA GLN A 41 35.00 11.36 -16.82
C GLN A 41 34.95 12.65 -16.00
N LYS A 42 35.89 12.83 -15.04
CA LYS A 42 35.98 14.06 -14.25
C LYS A 42 36.37 15.27 -15.11
N VAL A 43 37.38 15.11 -15.96
CA VAL A 43 37.85 16.20 -16.83
C VAL A 43 36.73 16.63 -17.79
N THR A 44 36.05 15.69 -18.44
CA THR A 44 34.90 15.99 -19.31
C THR A 44 33.80 16.74 -18.57
N PHE A 45 33.49 16.34 -17.33
CA PHE A 45 32.44 17.00 -16.55
C PHE A 45 32.84 18.40 -16.07
N ILE A 46 34.12 18.63 -15.76
CA ILE A 46 34.65 19.98 -15.44
C ILE A 46 34.62 20.87 -16.68
N ALA A 47 35.09 20.36 -17.82
CA ALA A 47 35.18 21.12 -19.06
C ALA A 47 33.78 21.51 -19.59
N MET A 48 32.83 20.58 -19.61
CA MET A 48 31.46 20.88 -20.06
C MET A 48 30.64 21.61 -18.98
N GLY A 49 30.83 21.27 -17.70
CA GLY A 49 29.98 21.77 -16.60
C GLY A 49 30.41 23.13 -16.03
N PHE A 50 31.71 23.37 -15.88
CA PHE A 50 32.24 24.63 -15.34
C PHE A 50 32.83 25.56 -16.40
N GLN A 51 33.53 25.00 -17.39
CA GLN A 51 34.16 25.80 -18.45
C GLN A 51 33.25 25.97 -19.68
N THR A 52 32.09 25.30 -19.70
CA THR A 52 31.10 25.34 -20.79
C THR A 52 31.74 25.18 -22.18
N LYS A 53 32.75 24.32 -22.30
CA LYS A 53 33.40 23.99 -23.57
C LYS A 53 32.55 23.03 -24.38
N ASP A 54 32.66 23.14 -25.70
CA ASP A 54 32.04 22.18 -26.60
C ASP A 54 32.78 20.84 -26.58
N VAL A 55 32.05 19.79 -26.97
CA VAL A 55 32.57 18.41 -26.99
C VAL A 55 33.76 18.29 -27.94
N ASP A 56 33.73 19.01 -29.06
CA ASP A 56 34.79 18.97 -30.07
C ASP A 56 36.08 19.67 -29.59
N ASP A 57 35.96 20.75 -28.82
CA ASP A 57 37.12 21.40 -28.19
C ASP A 57 37.79 20.45 -27.20
N ILE A 58 36.98 19.79 -26.36
CA ILE A 58 37.46 18.78 -25.40
C ILE A 58 38.11 17.59 -26.10
N ALA A 59 37.53 17.15 -27.22
CA ALA A 59 38.07 16.08 -28.06
C ALA A 59 39.45 16.46 -28.62
N SER A 60 39.61 17.70 -29.09
CA SER A 60 40.89 18.21 -29.61
C SER A 60 41.96 18.34 -28.53
N GLU A 61 41.59 18.79 -27.31
CA GLU A 61 42.52 18.94 -26.18
C GLU A 61 43.00 17.61 -25.62
N LEU A 62 42.12 16.61 -25.57
CA LEU A 62 42.44 15.26 -25.08
C LEU A 62 43.02 14.34 -26.16
N GLY A 63 42.98 14.74 -27.43
CA GLY A 63 43.39 13.89 -28.55
C GLY A 63 42.53 12.64 -28.72
N LEU A 64 41.25 12.69 -28.31
CA LEU A 64 40.31 11.58 -28.36
C LEU A 64 39.16 11.90 -29.33
N PRO A 65 38.55 10.90 -30.00
CA PRO A 65 37.36 11.14 -30.81
C PRO A 65 36.19 11.70 -29.99
N SER A 66 35.43 12.65 -30.54
CA SER A 66 34.26 13.26 -29.87
C SER A 66 33.22 12.21 -29.41
N SER A 67 33.09 11.10 -30.14
CA SER A 67 32.23 9.97 -29.77
C SER A 67 32.65 9.31 -28.45
N GLN A 68 33.96 9.22 -28.16
CA GLN A 68 34.46 8.67 -26.90
C GLN A 68 34.23 9.62 -25.73
N ILE A 69 34.37 10.93 -25.96
CA ILE A 69 34.06 11.95 -24.95
C ILE A 69 32.59 11.87 -24.55
N LEU A 70 31.68 11.78 -25.53
CA LEU A 70 30.26 11.59 -25.28
C LEU A 70 29.96 10.27 -24.54
N ALA A 71 30.64 9.19 -24.88
CA ALA A 71 30.49 7.91 -24.19
C ALA A 71 30.91 8.02 -22.71
N LYS A 72 32.05 8.64 -22.42
CA LYS A 72 32.53 8.87 -21.05
C LYS A 72 31.60 9.80 -20.28
N PHE A 73 31.08 10.84 -20.93
CA PHE A 73 30.10 11.74 -20.36
C PHE A 73 28.78 11.01 -20.01
N TYR A 74 28.30 10.13 -20.88
CA TYR A 74 27.12 9.30 -20.62
C TYR A 74 27.32 8.34 -19.44
N GLU A 75 28.48 7.68 -19.35
CA GLU A 75 28.84 6.83 -18.20
C GLU A 75 28.89 7.62 -16.89
N ALA A 76 29.44 8.84 -16.92
CA ALA A 76 29.45 9.75 -15.79
C ALA A 76 28.03 10.10 -15.34
N CYS A 77 27.15 10.49 -16.27
CA CYS A 77 25.76 10.81 -15.98
C CYS A 77 25.02 9.64 -15.32
N LYS A 78 25.24 8.40 -15.80
CA LYS A 78 24.68 7.20 -15.17
C LYS A 78 25.10 7.06 -13.71
N LYS A 79 26.40 7.16 -13.42
CA LYS A 79 26.92 7.06 -12.05
C LYS A 79 26.34 8.12 -11.13
N ILE A 80 26.18 9.35 -11.65
CA ILE A 80 25.61 10.47 -10.90
C ILE A 80 24.15 10.21 -10.56
N ILE A 81 23.33 9.78 -11.54
CA ILE A 81 21.92 9.47 -11.29
C ILE A 81 21.77 8.32 -10.31
N THR A 82 22.54 7.24 -10.46
CA THR A 82 22.50 6.12 -9.51
C THR A 82 22.83 6.57 -8.09
N ALA A 83 23.84 7.44 -7.92
CA ALA A 83 24.17 7.99 -6.61
C ALA A 83 23.07 8.91 -6.05
N LEU A 84 22.46 9.75 -6.89
CA LEU A 84 21.35 10.61 -6.49
C LEU A 84 20.11 9.82 -6.09
N ASN A 85 19.77 8.77 -6.83
CA ASN A 85 18.64 7.89 -6.51
C ASN A 85 18.88 7.15 -5.19
N SER A 86 20.09 6.65 -4.94
CA SER A 86 20.44 6.04 -3.65
C SER A 86 20.26 7.03 -2.49
N ILE A 87 20.66 8.29 -2.65
CA ILE A 87 20.46 9.32 -1.61
C ILE A 87 18.97 9.62 -1.42
N LEU A 88 18.18 9.67 -2.49
CA LEU A 88 16.74 9.86 -2.41
C LEU A 88 16.04 8.69 -1.71
N GLU A 89 16.43 7.46 -2.05
CA GLU A 89 15.92 6.24 -1.41
C GLU A 89 16.26 6.24 0.08
N ASP A 90 17.50 6.55 0.46
CA ASP A 90 17.92 6.69 1.85
C ASP A 90 17.09 7.76 2.56
N THR A 91 16.91 8.93 1.94
CA THR A 91 16.14 10.03 2.55
C THR A 91 14.67 9.67 2.72
N ALA A 92 14.07 9.00 1.73
CA ALA A 92 12.70 8.52 1.79
C ALA A 92 12.52 7.45 2.88
N ALA A 93 13.48 6.53 3.03
CA ALA A 93 13.48 5.53 4.10
C ALA A 93 13.54 6.21 5.49
N LYS A 94 14.39 7.23 5.64
CA LYS A 94 14.51 8.02 6.88
C LYS A 94 13.21 8.73 7.23
N GLU A 95 12.56 9.37 6.25
CA GLU A 95 11.30 10.08 6.43
C GLU A 95 10.14 9.12 6.78
N MET A 96 10.18 7.89 6.26
CA MET A 96 9.26 6.82 6.64
C MET A 96 9.57 6.18 8.01
N GLY A 97 10.55 6.69 8.76
CA GLY A 97 10.92 6.18 10.09
C GLY A 97 11.71 4.87 10.06
N ILE A 98 12.30 4.54 8.91
CA ILE A 98 13.22 3.42 8.73
C ILE A 98 14.65 3.98 8.89
N GLU A 99 14.99 4.58 10.03
CA GLU A 99 16.39 4.82 10.40
C GLU A 99 16.90 3.72 11.32
N GLY A 100 18.08 3.20 10.96
CA GLY A 100 18.55 1.89 11.32
C GLY A 100 19.33 1.81 12.63
N ASP A 101 19.20 0.64 13.25
CA ASP A 101 20.31 -0.22 13.64
C ASP A 101 19.77 -1.65 13.77
N ALA A 102 19.20 -2.17 12.68
CA ALA A 102 19.24 -3.60 12.49
C ALA A 102 20.56 -3.87 11.78
N GLU A 103 21.63 -3.89 12.57
CA GLU A 103 22.62 -4.94 12.41
C GLU A 103 21.81 -6.17 11.95
N VAL A 104 22.00 -6.60 10.70
CA VAL A 104 21.51 -7.91 10.25
C VAL A 104 22.39 -8.95 10.94
N LYS A 105 22.40 -8.94 12.28
CA LYS A 105 22.67 -10.06 13.16
C LYS A 105 21.34 -10.73 13.46
N SER A 106 20.61 -11.06 12.41
CA SER A 106 19.63 -12.12 12.46
C SER A 106 19.23 -12.51 11.04
N ASP A 107 20.14 -13.20 10.35
CA ASP A 107 19.78 -14.50 9.74
C ASP A 107 19.45 -15.51 10.86
N GLU A 108 18.70 -15.08 11.88
CA GLU A 108 18.08 -15.96 12.84
C GLU A 108 16.76 -16.31 12.17
N PRO A 109 16.53 -17.59 11.85
CA PRO A 109 15.29 -18.01 11.22
C PRO A 109 14.15 -17.46 12.06
N LEU A 110 13.20 -16.75 11.43
CA LEU A 110 11.98 -16.30 12.09
C LEU A 110 11.45 -17.47 12.92
N LYS A 111 11.40 -17.31 14.26
CA LYS A 111 11.00 -18.39 15.19
C LYS A 111 9.62 -18.97 14.84
N GLN A 112 8.83 -18.21 14.08
CA GLN A 112 7.65 -18.67 13.37
C GLN A 112 7.74 -18.23 11.91
N SER A 113 7.52 -19.16 10.99
CA SER A 113 7.41 -18.83 9.57
C SER A 113 6.28 -17.82 9.34
N LEU A 114 6.47 -16.86 8.44
CA LEU A 114 5.42 -15.96 7.95
C LEU A 114 4.11 -16.71 7.62
N HIS A 115 4.23 -17.96 7.18
CA HIS A 115 3.09 -18.83 6.90
C HIS A 115 2.27 -19.20 8.17
N ASP A 116 2.93 -19.41 9.31
CA ASP A 116 2.27 -19.78 10.58
C ASP A 116 1.55 -18.57 11.21
N GLU A 117 2.14 -17.36 11.09
CA GLU A 117 1.46 -16.12 11.49
C GLU A 117 0.20 -15.85 10.66
N LEU A 118 0.31 -16.04 9.34
CA LEU A 118 -0.80 -15.86 8.41
C LEU A 118 -1.91 -16.90 8.64
N SER A 119 -1.54 -18.15 8.99
CA SER A 119 -2.50 -19.20 9.38
C SER A 119 -3.20 -18.90 10.69
N LYS A 120 -2.49 -18.37 11.70
CA LYS A 120 -3.11 -17.95 12.98
C LYS A 120 -4.10 -16.80 12.77
N ALA A 121 -3.73 -15.79 11.98
CA ALA A 121 -4.63 -14.68 11.65
C ALA A 121 -5.89 -15.16 10.92
N ALA A 122 -5.76 -16.09 9.96
CA ALA A 122 -6.89 -16.68 9.26
C ALA A 122 -7.83 -17.45 10.22
N LYS A 123 -7.27 -18.26 11.13
CA LYS A 123 -8.04 -18.99 12.15
C LYS A 123 -8.76 -18.07 13.13
N GLU A 124 -8.14 -16.96 13.53
CA GLU A 124 -8.81 -15.98 14.38
C GLU A 124 -9.97 -15.28 13.67
N LEU A 125 -9.80 -14.97 12.38
CA LEU A 125 -10.84 -14.37 11.55
C LEU A 125 -12.01 -15.34 11.37
N ASP A 126 -11.76 -16.60 11.05
CA ASP A 126 -12.78 -17.65 10.97
C ASP A 126 -13.51 -17.83 12.31
N ARG A 127 -12.77 -17.78 13.43
CA ARG A 127 -13.38 -17.89 14.76
C ARG A 127 -14.29 -16.71 15.06
N LYS A 128 -13.91 -15.49 14.66
CA LYS A 128 -14.76 -14.29 14.78
C LYS A 128 -15.98 -14.41 13.89
N GLN A 129 -15.81 -14.80 12.62
CA GLN A 129 -16.92 -15.02 11.69
C GLN A 129 -17.91 -16.08 12.18
N ARG A 130 -17.43 -17.21 12.71
CA ARG A 130 -18.29 -18.26 13.28
C ARG A 130 -19.03 -17.79 14.54
N LYS A 131 -18.39 -16.97 15.38
CA LYS A 131 -19.03 -16.35 16.55
C LYS A 131 -20.14 -15.39 16.13
N GLU A 132 -19.88 -14.53 15.15
CA GLU A 132 -20.92 -13.65 14.60
C GLU A 132 -22.03 -14.47 13.95
N LEU A 133 -21.72 -15.47 13.13
CA LEU A 133 -22.72 -16.34 12.50
C LEU A 133 -23.58 -17.07 13.54
N SER A 134 -22.98 -17.54 14.64
CA SER A 134 -23.71 -18.22 15.71
C SER A 134 -24.57 -17.24 16.52
N ARG A 135 -24.10 -16.00 16.70
CA ARG A 135 -24.88 -14.92 17.30
C ARG A 135 -26.09 -14.56 16.42
N LEU A 136 -25.87 -14.44 15.11
CA LEU A 136 -26.92 -14.20 14.12
C LEU A 136 -27.89 -15.38 14.02
N MET A 137 -27.44 -16.64 14.07
CA MET A 137 -28.32 -17.82 14.03
C MET A 137 -29.10 -18.04 15.34
N GLY A 138 -28.57 -17.57 16.47
CA GLY A 138 -29.26 -17.61 17.76
C GLY A 138 -30.31 -16.52 17.94
N GLU A 139 -30.30 -15.52 17.06
CA GLU A 139 -31.31 -14.46 17.00
C GLU A 139 -32.42 -14.94 16.03
N ASP A 140 -33.68 -14.83 16.43
CA ASP A 140 -34.80 -15.34 15.62
C ASP A 140 -35.03 -14.39 14.42
N LEU A 141 -34.28 -14.61 13.33
CA LEU A 141 -34.38 -13.82 12.09
C LEU A 141 -35.64 -14.16 11.29
N GLN A 142 -36.45 -15.12 11.73
CA GLN A 142 -37.72 -15.44 11.07
C GLN A 142 -38.68 -14.25 11.07
N GLN A 143 -38.61 -13.38 12.09
CA GLN A 143 -39.40 -12.14 12.15
C GLN A 143 -39.06 -11.12 11.04
N TYR A 144 -37.85 -11.22 10.45
CA TYR A 144 -37.40 -10.37 9.33
C TYR A 144 -37.49 -11.09 7.98
N SER A 145 -37.95 -12.35 7.95
CA SER A 145 -38.13 -13.09 6.71
C SER A 145 -39.32 -12.53 5.92
N ILE A 146 -39.04 -11.81 4.84
CA ILE A 146 -40.08 -11.35 3.93
C ILE A 146 -40.43 -12.50 2.99
N LYS A 147 -41.54 -13.20 3.26
CA LYS A 147 -42.07 -14.21 2.34
C LYS A 147 -42.63 -13.53 1.08
N GLY A 148 -42.12 -13.92 -0.08
CA GLY A 148 -42.63 -13.51 -1.40
C GLY A 148 -41.97 -14.33 -2.50
N SER A 149 -42.76 -14.81 -3.48
CA SER A 149 -42.24 -15.52 -4.65
C SER A 149 -41.53 -14.54 -5.59
N ASP A 150 -40.52 -15.00 -6.34
CA ASP A 150 -39.78 -14.17 -7.32
C ASP A 150 -40.71 -13.51 -8.35
N LEU A 151 -41.85 -14.16 -8.63
CA LEU A 151 -42.92 -13.64 -9.48
C LEU A 151 -43.66 -12.42 -8.89
N ASP A 152 -43.79 -12.37 -7.56
CA ASP A 152 -44.45 -11.27 -6.84
C ASP A 152 -43.52 -10.05 -6.71
N TRP A 153 -42.22 -10.29 -6.48
CA TRP A 153 -41.19 -9.25 -6.47
C TRP A 153 -41.03 -8.57 -7.84
N GLY A 154 -41.06 -9.36 -8.92
CA GLY A 154 -41.04 -8.84 -10.29
C GLY A 154 -42.26 -7.98 -10.66
N LYS A 155 -43.42 -8.19 -10.03
CA LYS A 155 -44.59 -7.31 -10.17
C LYS A 155 -44.48 -6.04 -9.33
N ALA A 156 -43.92 -6.12 -8.13
CA ALA A 156 -43.72 -4.99 -7.23
C ALA A 156 -42.68 -3.98 -7.76
N ALA A 157 -41.58 -4.46 -8.35
CA ALA A 157 -40.50 -3.62 -8.88
C ALA A 157 -40.87 -2.80 -10.14
N LYS A 158 -41.99 -3.14 -10.81
CA LYS A 158 -42.44 -2.44 -12.02
C LYS A 158 -43.26 -1.16 -11.75
N LYS A 159 -43.62 -0.87 -10.50
CA LYS A 159 -44.31 0.39 -10.14
C LYS A 159 -43.32 1.38 -9.52
N THR A 160 -42.83 2.30 -10.34
CA THR A 160 -42.04 3.46 -9.92
C THR A 160 -42.92 4.54 -9.31
N GLN A 161 -42.55 4.98 -8.10
CA GLN A 161 -43.05 6.13 -7.32
C GLN A 161 -44.44 5.96 -6.66
N GLY A 162 -44.42 5.34 -5.46
CA GLY A 162 -45.54 5.24 -4.52
C GLY A 162 -45.32 4.10 -3.52
N ILE A 163 -45.84 4.21 -2.29
CA ILE A 163 -45.69 3.20 -1.22
C ILE A 163 -46.09 1.81 -1.75
N VAL A 164 -45.13 0.88 -1.76
CA VAL A 164 -45.32 -0.51 -2.22
C VAL A 164 -45.76 -1.35 -1.03
N SER A 165 -47.03 -1.74 -1.00
CA SER A 165 -47.58 -2.67 0.01
C SER A 165 -47.50 -4.10 -0.52
N VAL A 166 -46.63 -4.92 0.05
CA VAL A 166 -46.57 -6.37 -0.22
C VAL A 166 -47.58 -7.07 0.67
N LYS A 167 -48.46 -7.91 0.10
CA LYS A 167 -49.50 -8.63 0.85
C LYS A 167 -48.82 -9.68 1.73
N SER A 168 -48.68 -9.41 3.02
CA SER A 168 -48.32 -10.38 4.05
C SER A 168 -49.48 -11.38 4.19
N GLY A 169 -49.53 -12.37 3.29
CA GLY A 169 -50.45 -13.49 3.40
C GLY A 169 -50.03 -14.37 4.57
N GLU A 170 -50.99 -14.61 5.47
CA GLU A 170 -50.90 -15.45 6.67
C GLU A 170 -50.36 -14.73 7.92
N LYS A 171 -51.18 -14.76 8.99
CA LYS A 171 -50.90 -14.11 10.28
C LYS A 171 -49.49 -14.47 10.73
N ARG A 172 -48.72 -13.44 11.06
CA ARG A 172 -47.40 -13.59 11.69
C ARG A 172 -47.60 -14.41 12.98
N LEU A 173 -46.88 -15.53 13.14
CA LEU A 173 -46.69 -16.08 14.48
C LEU A 173 -45.95 -14.98 15.27
N GLY A 174 -46.68 -14.31 16.17
CA GLY A 174 -46.20 -13.11 16.86
C GLY A 174 -47.29 -12.06 17.12
N GLU A 175 -48.51 -12.25 16.60
CA GLU A 175 -49.65 -11.36 16.89
C GLU A 175 -50.49 -11.85 18.08
N ASP A 176 -49.84 -12.26 19.17
CA ASP A 176 -50.46 -12.35 20.49
C ASP A 176 -49.45 -11.85 21.53
N SER A 177 -49.44 -10.53 21.73
CA SER A 177 -48.63 -9.87 22.78
C SER A 177 -48.96 -10.37 24.19
N LYS A 178 -50.04 -11.16 24.37
CA LYS A 178 -50.42 -11.76 25.66
C LYS A 178 -49.69 -13.07 25.95
N GLU A 179 -49.43 -13.91 24.94
CA GLU A 179 -48.71 -15.18 25.15
C GLU A 179 -47.22 -14.97 25.41
N ILE A 180 -46.63 -13.91 24.82
CA ILE A 180 -45.23 -13.54 25.04
C ILE A 180 -45.02 -12.99 26.46
N ASP A 181 -45.95 -12.17 26.98
CA ASP A 181 -45.90 -11.69 28.37
C ASP A 181 -46.06 -12.85 29.37
N ASP A 182 -46.97 -13.80 29.12
CA ASP A 182 -47.16 -14.99 29.97
C ASP A 182 -45.91 -15.92 29.99
N LEU A 183 -45.21 -16.07 28.85
CA LEU A 183 -43.96 -16.84 28.76
C LEU A 183 -42.77 -16.14 29.44
N ILE A 184 -42.71 -14.80 29.37
CA ILE A 184 -41.71 -13.99 30.06
C ILE A 184 -41.93 -14.05 31.58
N GLU A 185 -43.19 -13.99 32.04
CA GLU A 185 -43.53 -14.07 33.46
C GLU A 185 -43.24 -15.46 34.06
N ALA A 186 -43.52 -16.53 33.31
CA ALA A 186 -43.21 -17.91 33.70
C ALA A 186 -41.69 -18.18 33.84
N HIS A 187 -40.86 -17.57 32.99
CA HIS A 187 -39.40 -17.68 33.07
C HIS A 187 -38.79 -16.86 34.22
N SER A 188 -39.42 -15.74 34.61
CA SER A 188 -38.98 -14.90 35.74
C SER A 188 -39.19 -15.59 37.10
N ASN A 189 -40.28 -16.35 37.26
CA ASN A 189 -40.60 -17.05 38.51
C ASN A 189 -39.74 -18.31 38.76
N LYS A 190 -39.24 -18.98 37.72
CA LYS A 190 -38.27 -20.08 37.87
C LYS A 190 -36.89 -19.60 38.36
N LYS A 191 -36.48 -18.36 38.05
CA LYS A 191 -35.22 -17.77 38.57
C LYS A 191 -35.28 -17.39 40.05
N LYS A 192 -36.46 -17.06 40.61
CA LYS A 192 -36.61 -16.74 42.04
C LYS A 192 -36.63 -17.98 42.96
N LYS A 193 -37.02 -19.17 42.47
CA LYS A 193 -37.02 -20.40 43.28
C LYS A 193 -35.63 -21.06 43.47
N LYS A 194 -34.62 -20.73 42.67
CA LYS A 194 -33.25 -21.30 42.83
C LYS A 194 -32.33 -20.54 43.81
N LYS A 195 -32.77 -19.44 44.43
CA LYS A 195 -31.96 -18.66 45.40
C LYS A 195 -32.33 -18.89 46.89
N LYS A 196 -33.22 -19.83 47.21
CA LYS A 196 -33.57 -20.22 48.60
C LYS A 196 -33.35 -21.73 48.85
N HIS A 197 -32.12 -22.22 48.72
CA HIS A 197 -31.68 -23.41 49.45
C HIS A 197 -30.14 -23.55 49.44
N VAL A 198 -29.43 -22.73 50.21
CA VAL A 198 -28.09 -23.05 50.75
C VAL A 198 -27.94 -22.28 52.08
N ARG A 199 -27.49 -23.00 53.14
CA ARG A 199 -27.39 -22.68 54.59
C ARG A 199 -28.68 -23.03 55.36
N ASN A 200 -28.69 -23.94 56.32
CA ASN A 200 -27.63 -24.44 57.21
C ASN A 200 -27.78 -25.95 57.41
#